data_AF-C5JBH8-F1
#
_entry.id   AF-C5JBH8-F1
#
_cell.length_a   1.000
_cell.length_b   1.000
_cell.length_c   1.000
_cell.angle_alpha   90.00
_cell.angle_beta   90.00
_cell.angle_gamma   90.00
#
_symmetry.space_group_name_H-M   'P 1'
#
loop_
_entity.id
_entity.type
_entity.pdbx_description
1 polymer ?
#
loop_
_entity_poly.entity_id
_entity_poly.type
_entity_poly.pdbx_seq_one_letter_code
_entity_poly.pdbx_strand_id
1 'polypeptide(L)'
;MALLAVLFGGAGGPGAGASGPPQDGLPQSGPRLAKAKGEACVKDRAWMRRNHMDFLKHRRDETVRDGVRVRDESLLNCQSCHTSRTEFCDRCHSFVGVQPDCFHCHNYK
;
A
#
# COMPACT_ATOMS: atom_id res chain seq x y z
N MET A 1 3.19 -1.39 -60.22
CA MET A 1 2.62 -1.47 -58.85
C MET A 1 3.49 -2.46 -58.08
N ALA A 2 4.61 -2.11 -57.43
CA ALA A 2 4.84 -1.12 -56.35
C ALA A 2 3.74 -1.27 -55.28
N LEU A 3 3.95 -1.69 -54.03
CA LEU A 3 5.14 -1.78 -53.18
C LEU A 3 4.90 -2.80 -52.05
N LEU A 4 6.00 -3.42 -51.60
CA LEU A 4 6.37 -3.79 -50.22
C LEU A 4 5.42 -4.64 -49.36
N ALA A 5 5.88 -5.87 -49.12
CA ALA A 5 5.52 -6.71 -47.99
C ALA A 5 5.79 -6.00 -46.65
N VAL A 6 4.80 -6.00 -45.77
CA VAL A 6 4.95 -5.58 -44.38
C VAL A 6 4.61 -6.76 -43.48
N LEU A 7 5.66 -7.49 -43.07
CA LEU A 7 5.60 -8.49 -42.02
C LEU A 7 5.69 -7.76 -40.67
N PHE A 8 4.55 -7.51 -40.03
CA PHE A 8 4.53 -7.12 -38.61
C PHE A 8 4.53 -8.38 -37.76
N GLY A 9 5.70 -8.67 -37.17
CA GLY A 9 5.85 -9.60 -36.07
C GLY A 9 5.21 -9.07 -34.79
N GLY A 10 4.77 -10.01 -33.94
CA GLY A 10 4.26 -9.71 -32.61
C GLY A 10 4.00 -11.00 -31.84
N ALA A 11 5.04 -11.55 -31.22
CA ALA A 11 4.95 -12.67 -30.31
C ALA A 11 4.21 -12.23 -29.03
N GLY A 12 2.93 -12.60 -28.91
CA GLY A 12 2.16 -12.48 -27.67
C GLY A 12 2.43 -13.69 -26.76
N GLY A 13 3.44 -13.58 -25.90
CA GLY A 13 3.63 -14.53 -24.79
C GLY A 13 2.61 -14.31 -23.67
N PRO A 14 2.33 -15.31 -22.83
CA PRO A 14 1.35 -15.21 -21.75
C PRO A 14 1.86 -14.24 -20.67
N GLY A 15 1.01 -13.29 -20.30
CA GLY A 15 1.26 -12.36 -19.20
C GLY A 15 1.39 -13.11 -17.88
N ALA A 16 2.62 -13.35 -17.45
CA ALA A 16 2.95 -13.76 -16.10
C ALA A 16 2.59 -12.62 -15.15
N GLY A 17 1.74 -12.90 -14.16
CA GLY A 17 1.52 -12.03 -13.02
C GLY A 17 2.87 -11.71 -12.37
N ALA A 18 3.07 -10.44 -12.04
CA ALA A 18 4.28 -9.95 -11.38
C ALA A 18 4.35 -10.48 -9.93
N SER A 19 4.79 -11.71 -9.75
CA SER A 19 5.40 -12.18 -8.51
C SER A 19 6.84 -11.66 -8.46
N GLY A 20 6.98 -10.37 -8.17
CA GLY A 20 8.29 -9.79 -7.89
C GLY A 20 8.88 -10.38 -6.60
N PRO A 21 10.21 -10.57 -6.52
CA PRO A 21 10.87 -11.12 -5.34
C PRO A 21 10.70 -10.21 -4.10
N PRO A 22 10.84 -10.75 -2.87
CA PRO A 22 10.92 -9.97 -1.65
C PRO A 22 12.02 -8.91 -1.80
N GLN A 23 11.67 -7.64 -1.60
CA GLN A 23 12.56 -6.50 -1.84
C GLN A 23 13.56 -6.32 -0.69
N ASP A 24 14.23 -7.39 -0.31
CA ASP A 24 15.14 -7.45 0.84
C ASP A 24 16.56 -6.93 0.51
N GLY A 25 16.78 -6.37 -0.69
CA GLY A 25 18.10 -5.99 -1.20
C GLY A 25 18.26 -4.59 -1.80
N LEU A 26 17.21 -3.75 -1.81
CA LEU A 26 17.36 -2.32 -2.11
C LEU A 26 17.68 -1.57 -0.81
N PRO A 27 18.55 -0.54 -0.82
CA PRO A 27 18.71 0.31 0.37
C PRO A 27 17.34 0.85 0.73
N GLN A 28 16.78 0.34 1.84
CA GLN A 28 15.47 0.75 2.30
C GLN A 28 15.58 2.22 2.66
N SER A 29 15.11 3.08 1.76
CA SER A 29 15.13 4.55 1.89
C SER A 29 14.17 5.07 2.98
N GLY A 30 13.84 4.23 3.96
CA GLY A 30 12.87 4.51 5.01
C GLY A 30 13.18 3.71 6.28
N PRO A 31 12.41 3.93 7.34
CA PRO A 31 12.65 3.30 8.63
C PRO A 31 12.38 1.79 8.54
N ARG A 32 13.04 1.04 9.42
CA ARG A 32 12.72 -0.38 9.62
C ARG A 32 11.34 -0.49 10.29
N LEU A 33 10.44 -1.25 9.65
CA LEU A 33 9.07 -1.48 10.10
C LEU A 33 8.90 -2.93 10.56
N ALA A 34 8.08 -3.16 11.59
CA ALA A 34 7.68 -4.51 11.98
C ALA A 34 6.95 -5.24 10.85
N LYS A 35 7.18 -6.55 10.74
CA LYS A 35 6.51 -7.40 9.75
C LYS A 35 5.03 -7.56 10.12
N ALA A 36 4.15 -7.39 9.13
CA ALA A 36 2.72 -7.64 9.31
C ALA A 36 2.43 -9.14 9.49
N LYS A 37 1.39 -9.47 10.25
CA LYS A 37 0.96 -10.86 10.51
C LYS A 37 0.08 -11.49 9.41
N GLY A 38 -0.29 -10.73 8.38
CA GLY A 38 -1.20 -11.17 7.31
C GLY A 38 -0.52 -11.86 6.12
N GLU A 39 -1.28 -12.69 5.41
CA GLU A 39 -0.83 -13.43 4.24
C GLU A 39 -1.02 -12.64 2.93
N ALA A 40 -2.05 -11.79 2.88
CA ALA A 40 -2.36 -10.92 1.75
C ALA A 40 -2.34 -9.44 2.18
N CYS A 41 -1.75 -8.59 1.35
CA CYS A 41 -1.75 -7.14 1.57
C CYS A 41 -2.99 -6.51 0.91
N VAL A 42 -3.56 -5.48 1.55
CA VAL A 42 -4.73 -4.74 1.02
C VAL A 42 -4.44 -4.16 -0.38
N LYS A 43 -3.20 -3.74 -0.63
CA LYS A 43 -2.63 -3.38 -1.94
C LYS A 43 -1.15 -3.76 -1.97
N ASP A 44 -0.52 -3.66 -3.15
CA ASP A 44 0.93 -3.82 -3.30
C ASP A 44 1.74 -2.90 -2.36
N ARG A 45 2.90 -3.38 -1.90
CA ARG A 45 3.77 -2.65 -0.97
C ARG A 45 4.32 -1.37 -1.56
N ALA A 46 4.74 -1.40 -2.83
CA ALA A 46 5.27 -0.22 -3.50
C ALA A 46 4.16 0.80 -3.78
N TRP A 47 2.95 0.33 -4.11
CA TRP A 47 1.77 1.19 -4.22
C TRP A 47 1.43 1.86 -2.89
N MET A 48 1.38 1.12 -1.78
CA MET A 48 1.09 1.67 -0.46
C MET A 48 2.10 2.75 -0.09
N ARG A 49 3.41 2.50 -0.23
CA ARG A 49 4.43 3.52 0.09
C ARG A 49 4.24 4.85 -0.66
N ARG A 50 3.71 4.82 -1.88
CA ARG A 50 3.48 6.02 -2.70
C ARG A 50 2.12 6.68 -2.44
N ASN A 51 1.08 5.90 -2.15
CA ASN A 51 -0.31 6.36 -2.16
C ASN A 51 -1.02 6.26 -0.80
N HIS A 52 -0.34 5.74 0.23
CA HIS A 52 -0.93 5.42 1.53
C HIS A 52 -1.73 6.58 2.13
N MET A 53 -1.15 7.79 2.12
CA MET A 53 -1.79 8.94 2.76
C MET A 53 -3.01 9.43 2.00
N ASP A 54 -2.99 9.44 0.67
CA ASP A 54 -4.15 9.87 -0.13
C ASP A 54 -5.27 8.84 -0.08
N PHE A 55 -4.90 7.56 -0.10
CA PHE A 55 -5.82 6.47 0.14
C PHE A 55 -6.51 6.60 1.50
N LEU A 56 -5.76 6.78 2.59
CA LEU A 56 -6.33 6.91 3.93
C LEU A 56 -7.17 8.18 4.10
N LYS A 57 -6.77 9.32 3.51
CA LYS A 57 -7.57 10.56 3.54
C LYS A 57 -8.91 10.35 2.85
N HIS A 58 -8.90 9.73 1.68
CA HIS A 58 -10.11 9.45 0.93
C HIS A 58 -11.03 8.47 1.68
N ARG A 59 -10.49 7.38 2.22
CA ARG A 59 -11.26 6.43 3.04
C ARG A 59 -11.82 7.08 4.31
N ARG A 60 -11.05 7.97 4.95
CA ARG A 60 -11.51 8.74 6.12
C ARG A 60 -12.70 9.61 5.74
N ASP A 61 -12.59 10.36 4.65
CA ASP A 61 -13.64 11.29 4.23
C ASP A 61 -14.92 10.52 3.87
N GLU A 62 -14.82 9.42 3.12
CA GLU A 62 -15.97 8.55 2.83
C GLU A 62 -16.59 7.92 4.09
N THR A 63 -15.77 7.46 5.03
CA THR A 63 -16.26 6.79 6.24
C THR A 63 -16.95 7.79 7.17
N VAL A 64 -16.36 8.96 7.36
CA VAL A 64 -16.80 9.95 8.36
C VAL A 64 -17.88 10.86 7.82
N ARG A 65 -17.77 11.31 6.56
CA ARG A 65 -18.72 12.29 5.97
C ARG A 65 -19.85 11.60 5.22
N ASP A 66 -19.52 10.55 4.46
CA ASP A 66 -20.49 9.91 3.57
C ASP A 66 -21.08 8.62 4.14
N GLY A 67 -20.52 8.12 5.26
CA GLY A 67 -20.97 6.91 5.93
C GLY A 67 -20.61 5.60 5.22
N VAL A 68 -19.84 5.65 4.14
CA VAL A 68 -19.44 4.49 3.33
C VAL A 68 -18.33 3.72 4.05
N ARG A 69 -18.54 2.41 4.28
CA ARG A 69 -17.60 1.56 5.02
C ARG A 69 -17.18 0.34 4.20
N VAL A 70 -15.96 0.40 3.68
CA VAL A 70 -15.32 -0.74 3.00
C VAL A 70 -14.46 -1.49 4.03
N ARG A 71 -14.89 -2.70 4.44
CA ARG A 71 -14.28 -3.43 5.56
C ARG A 71 -12.80 -3.69 5.35
N ASP A 72 -12.41 -4.16 4.17
CA ASP A 72 -11.03 -4.56 3.86
C ASP A 72 -10.06 -3.36 3.81
N GLU A 73 -10.60 -2.15 3.64
CA GLU A 73 -9.85 -0.90 3.54
C GLU A 73 -9.94 -0.04 4.81
N SER A 74 -10.54 -0.59 5.87
CA SER A 74 -10.72 0.12 7.14
C SER A 74 -9.45 0.14 7.98
N LEU A 75 -9.28 1.18 8.80
CA LEU A 75 -8.20 1.25 9.80
C LEU A 75 -8.22 0.05 10.75
N LEU A 76 -9.41 -0.47 11.09
CA LEU A 76 -9.58 -1.66 11.92
C LEU A 76 -9.01 -2.92 11.24
N ASN A 77 -9.17 -3.02 9.92
CA ASN A 77 -8.56 -4.12 9.17
C ASN A 77 -7.03 -3.98 9.12
N CYS A 78 -6.50 -2.75 8.96
CA CYS A 78 -5.06 -2.51 8.97
C CYS A 78 -4.40 -2.97 10.28
N GLN A 79 -4.98 -2.62 11.44
CA GLN A 79 -4.42 -3.02 12.75
C GLN A 79 -4.45 -4.53 13.01
N SER A 80 -5.33 -5.29 12.33
CA SER A 80 -5.39 -6.75 12.48
C SER A 80 -4.07 -7.43 12.10
N CYS A 81 -3.34 -6.85 11.15
CA CYS A 81 -2.07 -7.35 10.66
C CYS A 81 -0.88 -6.49 11.14
N HIS A 82 -1.07 -5.17 11.27
CA HIS A 82 -0.06 -4.22 11.77
C HIS A 82 -0.22 -4.00 13.27
N THR A 83 0.02 -5.05 14.06
CA THR A 83 -0.40 -5.07 15.47
C THR A 83 0.34 -4.11 16.40
N SER A 84 1.46 -3.52 15.96
CA SER A 84 2.24 -2.57 16.75
C SER A 84 2.27 -1.22 16.07
N ARG A 85 1.55 -0.24 16.62
CA ARG A 85 1.59 1.14 16.13
C ARG A 85 3.00 1.71 16.22
N THR A 86 3.64 1.51 17.37
CA THR A 86 4.99 2.02 17.69
C THR A 86 6.07 1.47 16.77
N GLU A 87 5.93 0.24 16.31
CA GLU A 87 6.94 -0.41 15.45
C GLU A 87 6.60 -0.37 13.95
N PHE A 88 5.42 0.15 13.59
CA PHE A 88 4.99 0.27 12.20
C PHE A 88 4.60 1.71 11.83
N CYS A 89 3.41 2.15 12.23
CA CYS A 89 2.87 3.46 11.86
C CYS A 89 3.78 4.59 12.35
N ASP A 90 4.16 4.58 13.63
CA ASP A 90 4.89 5.67 14.27
C ASP A 90 6.32 5.79 13.74
N ARG A 91 6.93 4.68 13.31
CA ARG A 91 8.27 4.68 12.70
C ARG A 91 8.28 5.47 11.39
N CYS A 92 7.33 5.19 10.51
CA CYS A 92 7.20 5.89 9.24
C CYS A 92 6.83 7.36 9.46
N HIS A 93 5.86 7.62 10.33
CA HIS A 93 5.33 8.96 10.58
C HIS A 93 6.37 9.87 11.25
N SER A 94 7.15 9.34 12.19
CA SER A 94 8.29 10.05 12.77
C SER A 94 9.38 10.32 11.74
N PHE A 95 9.68 9.36 10.87
CA PHE A 95 10.69 9.51 9.83
C PHE A 95 10.34 10.63 8.83
N VAL A 96 9.06 10.79 8.48
CA VAL A 96 8.60 11.84 7.56
C VAL A 96 8.14 13.12 8.27
N GLY A 97 8.23 13.19 9.59
CA GLY A 97 7.86 14.38 10.38
C GLY A 97 6.36 14.69 10.43
N VAL A 98 5.50 13.67 10.35
CA VAL A 98 4.03 13.82 10.37
C VAL A 98 3.45 13.17 11.62
N GLN A 99 2.44 13.80 12.22
CA GLN A 99 1.72 13.27 13.38
C GLN A 99 0.22 13.16 13.06
N PRO A 100 -0.37 11.95 13.05
CA PRO A 100 -1.81 11.78 12.96
C PRO A 100 -2.48 12.29 14.23
N ASP A 101 -3.51 13.10 14.08
CA ASP A 101 -4.30 13.66 15.16
C ASP A 101 -5.33 12.66 15.72
N CYS A 102 -5.86 11.77 14.87
CA CYS A 102 -6.92 10.81 15.22
C CYS A 102 -6.64 10.00 16.50
N PHE A 103 -5.39 9.59 16.71
CA PHE A 103 -5.04 8.60 17.75
C PHE A 103 -4.80 9.18 19.14
N HIS A 104 -4.93 10.51 19.30
CA HIS A 104 -4.89 11.14 20.62
C HIS A 104 -6.16 10.82 21.43
N CYS A 105 -7.28 10.61 20.73
CA CYS A 105 -8.56 10.23 21.34
C CYS A 105 -9.03 8.82 20.91
N HIS A 106 -8.68 8.35 19.70
CA HIS A 106 -9.02 7.00 19.24
C HIS A 106 -7.87 6.03 19.47
N ASN A 107 -8.06 5.08 20.39
CA ASN A 107 -7.02 4.10 20.68
C ASN A 107 -6.81 3.12 19.52
N TYR A 108 -5.55 3.01 19.09
CA TYR A 108 -5.05 1.89 18.30
C TYR A 108 -4.78 0.74 19.28
N LYS A 109 -5.58 -0.31 19.21
CA LYS A 109 -5.44 -1.47 20.10
C LYS A 109 -4.46 -2.48 19.54
#